data_AF-A0A812U0S6-F1
#
_entry.id   AF-A0A812U0S6-F1
#
_cell.length_a   1.000
_cell.length_b   1.000
_cell.length_c   1.000
_cell.angle_alpha   90.00
_cell.angle_beta   90.00
_cell.angle_gamma   90.00
#
_symmetry.space_group_name_H-M   'P 1'
#
loop_
_entity.id
_entity.type
_entity.pdbx_description
1 polymer ?
#
loop_
_entity_poly.entity_id
_entity_poly.type
_entity_poly.pdbx_seq_one_letter_code
_entity_poly.pdbx_strand_id
1 'polypeptide(L)'
;MEPPSWDMGVDLLSATEAEDFAVTHGIDLTASRIEALNAITRVVSAMPFHNLHLLAATPADRKPPNGQEVKAAMLKGQGGLCFVKQPFAAHLLKALGYVVEVVPGSVTHPGNHIVIVVHDVQEKGDRYLVEVGCGYPSRSAVRISGSDHEGFESVFNDSLSLNSAM
;
A
#
# COMPACT_ATOMS: atom_id res chain seq x y z
N MET A 1 2.90 2.64 -30.70
CA MET A 1 3.65 3.36 -29.65
C MET A 1 3.47 2.51 -28.42
N GLU A 2 4.50 1.79 -27.98
CA GLU A 2 4.40 1.02 -26.73
C GLU A 2 4.18 2.00 -25.56
N PRO A 3 3.29 1.68 -24.61
CA PRO A 3 3.12 2.52 -23.44
C PRO A 3 4.46 2.61 -22.72
N PRO A 4 4.87 3.79 -22.23
CA PRO A 4 6.10 3.92 -21.46
C PRO A 4 6.04 2.93 -20.29
N SER A 5 7.01 2.04 -20.22
CA SER A 5 7.17 1.13 -19.08
C SER A 5 7.34 2.00 -17.83
N TRP A 6 6.41 1.87 -16.88
CA TRP A 6 6.50 2.57 -15.61
C TRP A 6 7.71 2.01 -14.84
N ASP A 7 8.82 2.75 -14.89
CA ASP A 7 10.08 2.36 -14.27
C ASP A 7 10.05 2.65 -12.77
N MET A 8 9.70 1.62 -12.01
CA MET A 8 9.75 1.64 -10.55
C MET A 8 11.14 1.35 -9.99
N GLY A 9 12.13 1.05 -10.85
CA GLY A 9 13.37 0.41 -10.43
C GLY A 9 13.14 -1.01 -9.91
N VAL A 10 14.14 -1.87 -10.02
CA VAL A 10 14.14 -3.14 -9.30
C VAL A 10 14.41 -2.82 -7.82
N ASP A 11 13.39 -3.02 -6.99
CA ASP A 11 13.39 -2.84 -5.53
C ASP A 11 13.58 -1.40 -5.00
N LEU A 12 12.47 -0.79 -4.56
CA LEU A 12 12.48 0.56 -3.97
C LEU A 12 13.25 0.64 -2.65
N LEU A 13 13.23 -0.42 -1.86
CA LEU A 13 13.78 -0.45 -0.52
C LEU A 13 14.73 -1.65 -0.37
N SER A 14 15.89 -1.40 0.22
CA SER A 14 16.72 -2.46 0.80
C SER A 14 16.09 -3.01 2.09
N ALA A 15 16.56 -4.18 2.55
CA ALA A 15 16.13 -4.74 3.83
C ALA A 15 16.38 -3.78 5.00
N THR A 16 17.56 -3.14 5.04
CA THR A 16 17.90 -2.15 6.08
C THR A 16 16.98 -0.94 6.05
N GLU A 17 16.66 -0.38 4.88
CA GLU A 17 15.74 0.75 4.79
C GLU A 17 14.32 0.38 5.22
N ALA A 18 13.90 -0.87 4.97
CA ALA A 18 12.61 -1.38 5.41
C ALA A 18 12.55 -1.57 6.94
N GLU A 19 13.64 -2.06 7.54
CA GLU A 19 13.79 -2.17 9.01
C GLU A 19 13.82 -0.77 9.65
N ASP A 20 14.58 0.17 9.10
CA ASP A 20 14.63 1.56 9.57
C ASP A 20 13.26 2.24 9.50
N PHE A 21 12.50 2.00 8.43
CA PHE A 21 11.13 2.46 8.32
C PHE A 21 10.25 1.89 9.44
N ALA A 22 10.37 0.58 9.71
CA ALA A 22 9.61 -0.06 10.78
C ALA A 22 9.94 0.55 12.15
N VAL A 23 11.22 0.73 12.48
CA VAL A 23 11.68 1.35 13.73
C VAL A 23 11.17 2.78 13.85
N THR A 24 11.33 3.58 12.78
CA THR A 24 10.89 4.99 12.75
C THR A 24 9.40 5.15 13.03
N HIS A 25 8.59 4.18 12.59
CA HIS A 25 7.14 4.20 12.75
C HIS A 25 6.64 3.33 13.91
N GLY A 26 7.53 2.81 14.77
CA GLY A 26 7.15 2.02 15.94
C GLY A 26 6.49 0.68 15.61
N ILE A 27 6.82 0.09 14.47
CA ILE A 27 6.36 -1.24 14.05
C ILE A 27 7.26 -2.28 14.70
N ASP A 28 6.67 -3.15 15.53
CA ASP A 28 7.36 -4.29 16.13
C ASP A 28 7.49 -5.44 15.12
N LEU A 29 8.68 -5.60 14.55
CA LEU A 29 8.99 -6.70 13.63
C LEU A 29 9.27 -8.04 14.35
N THR A 30 9.32 -8.05 15.68
CA THR A 30 9.49 -9.29 16.48
C THR A 30 8.15 -9.93 16.86
N ALA A 31 7.05 -9.20 16.68
CA ALA A 31 5.69 -9.71 16.82
C ALA A 31 5.36 -10.77 15.76
N SER A 32 4.14 -11.34 15.82
CA SER A 32 3.72 -12.26 14.77
C SER A 32 3.65 -11.58 13.40
N ARG A 33 3.83 -12.33 12.31
CA ARG A 33 3.80 -11.78 10.94
C ARG A 33 2.50 -11.04 10.63
N ILE A 34 1.36 -11.52 11.12
CA ILE A 34 0.09 -10.83 10.91
C ILE A 34 -0.02 -9.52 11.70
N GLU A 35 0.53 -9.46 12.92
CA GLU A 35 0.57 -8.23 13.72
C GLU A 35 1.45 -7.17 13.05
N ALA A 36 2.66 -7.56 12.60
CA ALA A 36 3.54 -6.69 11.84
C ALA A 36 2.89 -6.22 10.52
N LEU A 37 2.26 -7.13 9.75
CA LEU A 37 1.55 -6.80 8.52
C LEU A 37 0.43 -5.77 8.76
N ASN A 38 -0.35 -5.95 9.82
CA ASN A 38 -1.41 -5.02 10.20
C ASN A 38 -0.85 -3.67 10.64
N ALA A 39 0.26 -3.65 11.39
CA ALA A 39 0.93 -2.41 11.78
C ALA A 39 1.46 -1.64 10.55
N ILE A 40 2.11 -2.32 9.61
CA ILE A 40 2.55 -1.73 8.33
C ILE A 40 1.36 -1.16 7.56
N THR A 41 0.30 -1.95 7.40
CA THR A 41 -0.93 -1.52 6.69
C THR A 41 -1.50 -0.26 7.31
N ARG A 42 -1.57 -0.19 8.64
CA ARG A 42 -2.08 0.97 9.39
C ARG A 42 -1.20 2.21 9.19
N VAL A 43 0.11 2.08 9.33
CA VAL A 43 1.08 3.19 9.20
C VAL A 43 1.03 3.76 7.79
N VAL A 44 1.12 2.91 6.76
CA VAL A 44 1.15 3.37 5.37
C VAL A 44 -0.21 3.96 4.96
N SER A 45 -1.32 3.36 5.41
CA SER A 45 -2.67 3.87 5.16
C SER A 45 -2.88 5.25 5.76
N ALA A 46 -2.35 5.52 6.96
CA ALA A 46 -2.46 6.79 7.65
C ALA A 46 -1.74 7.96 6.94
N MET A 47 -0.78 7.67 6.05
CA MET A 47 -0.15 8.72 5.24
C MET A 47 -1.18 9.39 4.32
N PRO A 48 -1.03 10.68 3.97
CA PRO A 48 -2.02 11.39 3.17
C PRO A 48 -2.33 10.69 1.82
N PHE A 49 -3.61 10.61 1.46
CA PHE A 49 -4.05 10.22 0.12
C PHE A 49 -4.39 11.50 -0.67
N HIS A 50 -3.58 11.84 -1.67
CA HIS A 50 -3.74 13.09 -2.42
C HIS A 50 -3.07 13.04 -3.79
N ASN A 51 -3.44 13.97 -4.67
CA ASN A 51 -2.85 14.17 -5.99
C ASN A 51 -2.13 15.53 -6.15
N LEU A 52 -1.78 16.19 -5.04
CA LEU A 52 -1.20 17.54 -5.06
C LEU A 52 0.06 17.66 -5.93
N HIS A 53 0.91 16.63 -5.99
CA HIS A 53 2.08 16.64 -6.87
C HIS A 53 1.70 16.78 -8.35
N LEU A 54 0.64 16.08 -8.79
CA LEU A 54 0.11 16.16 -10.14
C LEU A 54 -0.53 17.53 -10.43
N LEU A 55 -1.21 18.09 -9.43
CA LEU A 55 -1.88 19.40 -9.56
C LEU A 55 -0.90 20.57 -9.54
N ALA A 56 0.24 20.42 -8.85
CA ALA A 56 1.32 21.41 -8.82
C ALA A 56 2.12 21.46 -10.14
N ALA A 57 2.12 20.39 -10.93
CA ALA A 57 2.75 20.35 -12.24
C ALA A 57 1.89 21.04 -13.31
N THR A 58 2.55 21.65 -14.30
CA THR A 58 1.85 22.12 -15.50
C THR A 58 1.21 20.92 -16.22
N PRO A 59 0.09 21.08 -16.94
CA PRO A 59 -0.53 19.96 -17.65
C PRO A 59 0.41 19.19 -18.57
N ALA A 60 1.41 19.86 -19.16
CA ALA A 60 2.40 19.24 -20.06
C ALA A 60 3.44 18.40 -19.29
N ASP A 61 3.70 18.71 -18.02
CA ASP A 61 4.71 18.04 -17.19
C ASP A 61 4.11 16.91 -16.31
N ARG A 62 2.78 16.74 -16.35
CA ARG A 62 2.09 15.71 -15.59
C ARG A 62 2.49 14.32 -16.08
N LYS A 63 3.12 13.56 -15.20
CA LYS A 63 3.56 12.18 -15.44
C LYS A 63 3.35 11.32 -14.19
N PRO A 64 3.26 9.99 -14.34
CA PRO A 64 3.40 9.08 -13.21
C PRO A 64 4.76 9.31 -12.51
N PRO A 65 4.82 9.20 -11.18
CA PRO A 65 6.08 9.30 -10.47
C PRO A 65 6.96 8.09 -10.78
N ASN A 66 8.27 8.28 -10.82
CA ASN A 66 9.23 7.17 -10.88
C ASN A 66 9.48 6.56 -9.50
N GLY A 67 10.20 5.44 -9.44
CA GLY A 67 10.47 4.74 -8.17
C GLY A 67 11.16 5.60 -7.11
N GLN A 68 12.12 6.44 -7.48
CA GLN A 68 12.81 7.33 -6.53
C GLN A 68 11.87 8.40 -5.95
N GLU A 69 10.98 8.95 -6.77
CA GLU A 69 9.95 9.89 -6.34
C GLU A 69 8.96 9.22 -5.38
N VAL A 70 8.53 7.99 -5.67
CA VAL A 70 7.66 7.19 -4.79
C VAL A 70 8.33 6.94 -3.44
N LYS A 71 9.57 6.43 -3.45
CA LYS A 71 10.36 6.17 -2.23
C LYS A 71 10.49 7.44 -1.39
N ALA A 72 10.92 8.54 -2.01
CA ALA A 72 11.15 9.80 -1.31
C ALA A 72 9.86 10.37 -0.69
N ALA A 73 8.74 10.31 -1.40
CA ALA A 73 7.45 10.79 -0.89
C ALA A 73 7.01 9.99 0.36
N MET A 74 7.15 8.67 0.30
CA MET A 74 6.66 7.79 1.36
C MET A 74 7.57 7.79 2.59
N LEU A 75 8.91 7.80 2.42
CA LEU A 75 9.84 7.93 3.55
C LEU A 75 9.74 9.28 4.26
N LYS A 76 9.29 10.33 3.57
CA LYS A 76 8.98 11.65 4.15
C LYS A 76 7.56 11.73 4.75
N GLY A 77 6.78 10.64 4.70
CA GLY A 77 5.40 10.62 5.16
C GLY A 77 4.42 11.48 4.34
N GLN A 78 4.81 11.88 3.13
CA GLN A 78 3.99 12.77 2.29
C GLN A 78 2.78 12.05 1.71
N GLY A 79 2.91 10.77 1.39
CA GLY A 79 1.84 9.99 0.79
C GLY A 79 1.64 10.28 -0.70
N GLY A 80 0.44 9.98 -1.21
CA GLY A 80 0.10 10.11 -2.62
C GLY A 80 -1.12 9.27 -3.03
N LEU A 81 -1.34 9.11 -4.34
CA LEU A 81 -2.39 8.25 -4.88
C LEU A 81 -2.02 6.75 -4.79
N CYS A 82 -2.89 5.88 -5.30
CA CYS A 82 -2.69 4.43 -5.31
C CYS A 82 -1.34 4.01 -5.92
N PHE A 83 -0.93 4.64 -7.02
CA PHE A 83 0.34 4.41 -7.70
C PHE A 83 1.57 4.97 -6.95
N VAL A 84 1.40 5.57 -5.77
CA VAL A 84 2.50 5.94 -4.86
C VAL A 84 2.49 5.01 -3.66
N LYS A 85 1.34 4.92 -2.98
CA LYS A 85 1.22 4.20 -1.70
C LYS A 85 1.32 2.68 -1.87
N GLN A 86 0.65 2.09 -2.88
CA GLN A 86 0.64 0.64 -3.09
C GLN A 86 2.00 0.09 -3.52
N PRO A 87 2.70 0.69 -4.51
CA PRO A 87 4.03 0.18 -4.86
C PRO A 87 5.02 0.28 -3.70
N PHE A 88 5.02 1.39 -2.96
CA PHE A 88 5.86 1.52 -1.77
C PHE A 88 5.57 0.41 -0.74
N ALA A 89 4.29 0.19 -0.40
CA ALA A 89 3.90 -0.87 0.53
C ALA A 89 4.31 -2.26 0.02
N ALA A 90 4.14 -2.53 -1.28
CA ALA A 90 4.54 -3.80 -1.87
C ALA A 90 6.05 -4.04 -1.75
N HIS A 91 6.87 -3.03 -2.05
CA HIS A 91 8.33 -3.13 -1.91
C HIS A 91 8.80 -3.17 -0.46
N LEU A 92 8.15 -2.43 0.44
CA LEU A 92 8.40 -2.52 1.88
C LEU A 92 8.17 -3.94 2.39
N LEU A 93 7.02 -4.54 2.04
CA LEU A 93 6.68 -5.91 2.43
C LEU A 93 7.65 -6.93 1.82
N LYS A 94 8.03 -6.79 0.54
CA LYS A 94 9.05 -7.65 -0.08
C LYS A 94 10.39 -7.57 0.63
N ALA A 95 10.85 -6.36 0.95
CA ALA A 95 12.12 -6.14 1.64
C ALA A 95 12.12 -6.73 3.07
N LEU A 96 10.95 -6.80 3.72
CA LEU A 96 10.75 -7.46 5.02
C LEU A 96 10.50 -8.98 4.90
N GLY A 97 10.64 -9.56 3.70
CA GLY A 97 10.53 -11.01 3.48
C GLY A 97 9.09 -11.54 3.42
N TYR A 98 8.11 -10.72 3.04
CA TYR A 98 6.79 -11.21 2.65
C TYR A 98 6.74 -11.69 1.21
N VAL A 99 5.90 -12.69 0.93
CA VAL A 99 5.58 -13.14 -0.42
C VAL A 99 4.47 -12.24 -0.95
N VAL A 100 4.82 -11.34 -1.86
CA VAL A 100 3.93 -10.25 -2.31
C VAL A 100 3.61 -10.38 -3.79
N GLU A 101 2.31 -10.36 -4.09
CA GLU A 101 1.74 -10.27 -5.43
C GLU A 101 1.09 -8.89 -5.60
N VAL A 102 1.34 -8.24 -6.75
CA VAL A 102 0.71 -6.98 -7.12
C VAL A 102 -0.30 -7.27 -8.22
N VAL A 103 -1.56 -6.90 -8.01
CA VAL A 103 -2.67 -7.26 -8.89
C VAL A 103 -3.34 -5.97 -9.41
N PRO A 104 -3.71 -5.90 -10.70
CA PRO A 104 -4.51 -4.80 -11.20
C PRO A 104 -5.93 -4.84 -10.61
N GLY A 105 -6.38 -3.71 -10.10
CA GLY A 105 -7.74 -3.47 -9.63
C GLY A 105 -8.49 -2.48 -10.52
N SER A 106 -9.80 -2.34 -10.28
CA SER A 106 -10.64 -1.39 -10.99
C SER A 106 -11.53 -0.65 -9.99
N VAL A 107 -11.54 0.68 -10.05
CA VAL A 107 -12.44 1.52 -9.24
C VAL A 107 -13.50 2.14 -10.13
N THR A 108 -13.07 2.90 -11.15
CA THR A 108 -13.98 3.54 -12.13
C THR A 108 -13.73 3.08 -13.56
N HIS A 109 -12.51 2.63 -13.86
CA HIS A 109 -12.11 2.12 -15.16
C HIS A 109 -11.29 0.85 -14.97
N PRO A 110 -11.33 -0.10 -15.92
CA PRO A 110 -10.50 -1.30 -15.85
C PRO A 110 -9.02 -0.98 -15.67
N GLY A 111 -8.38 -1.61 -14.68
CA GLY A 111 -6.92 -1.51 -14.46
C GLY A 111 -6.43 -0.15 -13.96
N ASN A 112 -7.32 0.70 -13.43
CA ASN A 112 -6.94 2.03 -12.92
C ASN A 112 -6.54 2.04 -11.44
N HIS A 113 -6.49 0.88 -10.79
CA HIS A 113 -6.12 0.74 -9.39
C HIS A 113 -5.13 -0.41 -9.21
N ILE A 114 -4.43 -0.41 -8.09
CA ILE A 114 -3.42 -1.42 -7.74
C ILE A 114 -3.79 -1.96 -6.38
N VAL A 115 -3.81 -3.29 -6.24
CA VAL A 115 -3.99 -3.97 -4.97
C VAL A 115 -2.83 -4.90 -4.68
N ILE A 116 -2.59 -5.18 -3.40
CA ILE A 116 -1.52 -6.06 -2.94
C ILE A 116 -2.14 -7.29 -2.31
N VAL A 117 -1.67 -8.47 -2.71
CA VAL A 117 -1.98 -9.73 -2.05
C VAL A 117 -0.70 -10.25 -1.41
N VAL A 118 -0.77 -10.54 -0.12
CA VAL A 118 0.32 -11.13 0.65
C VAL A 118 -0.02 -12.57 0.97
N HIS A 119 0.89 -13.49 0.65
CA HIS A 119 0.70 -14.93 0.79
C HIS A 119 1.50 -15.46 1.98
N ASP A 120 1.05 -16.60 2.51
CA ASP A 120 1.76 -17.39 3.53
C ASP A 120 2.15 -16.55 4.77
N VAL A 121 1.22 -15.75 5.27
CA VAL A 121 1.41 -14.82 6.40
C VAL A 121 1.38 -15.55 7.73
N GLN A 122 0.28 -16.25 8.04
CA GLN A 122 0.14 -17.04 9.27
C GLN A 122 0.36 -18.53 8.99
N GLU A 123 -0.19 -19.02 7.90
CA GLU A 123 -0.19 -20.42 7.48
C GLU A 123 0.06 -20.54 5.98
N LYS A 124 0.69 -21.63 5.56
CA LYS A 124 0.90 -21.89 4.13
C LYS A 124 -0.44 -21.97 3.38
N GLY A 125 -0.59 -21.19 2.34
CA GLY A 125 -1.77 -21.09 1.47
C GLY A 125 -2.75 -19.99 1.87
N ASP A 126 -2.56 -19.32 3.01
CA ASP A 126 -3.36 -18.15 3.34
C ASP A 126 -2.98 -16.95 2.46
N ARG A 127 -3.94 -16.03 2.32
CA ARG A 127 -3.82 -14.84 1.48
C ARG A 127 -4.48 -13.66 2.16
N TYR A 128 -3.84 -12.51 2.09
CA TYR A 128 -4.31 -11.28 2.69
C TYR A 128 -4.27 -10.14 1.67
N LEU A 129 -5.38 -9.44 1.51
CA LEU A 129 -5.45 -8.18 0.79
C LEU A 129 -4.88 -7.06 1.66
N VAL A 130 -3.94 -6.31 1.11
CA VAL A 130 -3.41 -5.08 1.70
C VAL A 130 -3.81 -3.92 0.80
N GLU A 131 -4.74 -3.09 1.27
CA GLU A 131 -5.20 -1.90 0.57
C GLU A 131 -4.83 -0.65 1.37
N VAL A 132 -3.70 -0.05 1.00
CA VAL A 132 -3.22 1.20 1.61
C VAL A 132 -3.44 2.41 0.71
N GLY A 133 -3.81 2.25 -0.56
CA GLY A 133 -3.82 3.29 -1.59
C GLY A 133 -5.21 3.73 -2.04
N CYS A 134 -6.24 3.55 -1.22
CA CYS A 134 -7.59 4.05 -1.44
C CYS A 134 -7.85 5.31 -0.61
N GLY A 135 -8.79 6.17 -1.03
CA GLY A 135 -9.23 7.32 -0.24
C GLY A 135 -9.91 6.94 1.09
N TYR A 136 -10.36 5.69 1.20
CA TYR A 136 -10.85 5.05 2.44
C TYR A 136 -10.06 3.75 2.66
N PRO A 137 -8.79 3.83 3.08
CA PRO A 137 -7.93 2.66 3.15
C PRO A 137 -8.33 1.76 4.33
N SER A 138 -7.95 0.49 4.22
CA SER A 138 -8.10 -0.49 5.30
C SER A 138 -7.10 -0.22 6.44
N ARG A 139 -7.49 -0.43 7.70
CA ARG A 139 -6.58 -0.27 8.86
C ARG A 139 -5.84 -1.55 9.24
N SER A 140 -6.16 -2.65 8.56
CA SER A 140 -5.58 -3.97 8.73
C SER A 140 -5.67 -4.73 7.41
N ALA A 141 -4.79 -5.71 7.23
CA ALA A 141 -4.87 -6.61 6.10
C ALA A 141 -6.13 -7.49 6.21
N VAL A 142 -6.79 -7.74 5.08
CA VAL A 142 -8.05 -8.49 5.01
C VAL A 142 -7.78 -9.90 4.52
N ARG A 143 -8.10 -10.91 5.32
CA ARG A 143 -7.94 -12.30 4.89
C ARG A 143 -8.86 -12.59 3.70
N ILE A 144 -8.31 -13.23 2.67
CA ILE A 144 -9.05 -13.66 1.48
C ILE A 144 -9.45 -15.13 1.69
N SER A 145 -10.67 -15.37 2.16
CA SER A 145 -11.24 -16.70 2.36
C SER A 145 -12.34 -17.00 1.34
N GLY A 146 -12.17 -18.05 0.51
CA GLY A 146 -13.24 -18.56 -0.35
C GLY A 146 -13.82 -17.56 -1.36
N SER A 147 -15.05 -17.82 -1.81
CA SER A 147 -15.86 -16.94 -2.69
C SER A 147 -16.52 -15.78 -1.96
N ASP A 148 -16.41 -15.73 -0.63
CA ASP A 148 -17.28 -14.93 0.22
C ASP A 148 -16.47 -13.83 0.91
N HIS A 149 -17.02 -12.62 0.92
CA HIS A 149 -16.39 -11.42 1.48
C HIS A 149 -16.51 -11.35 3.03
N GLU A 150 -16.35 -12.46 3.74
CA GLU A 150 -16.44 -12.45 5.20
C GLU A 150 -15.36 -11.52 5.81
N GLY A 151 -15.80 -10.58 6.64
CA GLY A 151 -14.92 -9.61 7.32
C GLY A 151 -14.54 -8.36 6.50
N PHE A 152 -14.90 -8.29 5.22
CA PHE A 152 -14.62 -7.09 4.40
C PHE A 152 -15.39 -5.86 4.93
N GLU A 153 -16.66 -6.03 5.33
CA GLU A 153 -17.51 -4.93 5.84
C GLU A 153 -16.97 -4.32 7.14
N SER A 154 -16.46 -5.14 8.06
CA SER A 154 -15.89 -4.64 9.33
C SER A 154 -14.64 -3.78 9.12
N VAL A 155 -13.88 -4.03 8.05
CA VAL A 155 -12.61 -3.32 7.78
C VAL A 155 -12.85 -1.90 7.26
N PHE A 156 -13.96 -1.66 6.54
CA PHE A 156 -14.31 -0.33 6.03
C PHE A 156 -15.23 0.46 6.98
N ASN A 157 -15.99 -0.20 7.86
CA ASN A 157 -16.80 0.49 8.87
C ASN A 157 -15.96 1.32 9.85
N ASP A 158 -14.74 0.90 10.16
CA ASP A 158 -13.78 1.68 10.95
C ASP A 158 -13.30 2.96 10.23
N SER A 159 -13.32 2.96 8.89
CA SER A 159 -12.92 4.11 8.06
C SER A 159 -14.08 5.10 7.87
N LEU A 160 -15.33 4.62 7.92
CA LEU A 160 -16.53 5.46 7.78
C LEU A 160 -17.00 6.08 9.11
N SER A 161 -16.79 5.40 10.25
CA SER A 161 -17.22 5.87 11.57
C SER A 161 -16.48 7.12 12.10
N LEU A 162 -15.35 7.48 11.49
CA LEU A 162 -14.62 8.72 11.82
C LEU A 162 -15.20 9.97 11.13
N ASN A 163 -15.96 9.82 10.04
CA ASN A 163 -16.59 10.95 9.36
C ASN A 163 -17.92 11.39 9.99
N SER A 164 -18.42 10.65 10.99
CA SER A 164 -19.56 11.06 11.82
C SER A 164 -19.17 11.86 13.07
N ALA A 165 -17.87 12.11 13.28
CA ALA A 165 -17.34 12.82 14.44
C ALA A 165 -16.65 14.17 14.09
N MET A 166 -16.84 14.67 12.86
CA MET A 166 -16.45 16.03 12.45
C MET A 166 -17.69 16.86 12.09
#